data_AF-A0A962G9Y3-F1
#
_entry.id   AF-A0A962G9Y3-F1
#
_cell.length_a   1.000
_cell.length_b   1.000
_cell.length_c   1.000
_cell.angle_alpha   90.00
_cell.angle_beta   90.00
_cell.angle_gamma   90.00
#
_symmetry.space_group_name_H-M   'P 1'
#
loop_
_entity.id
_entity.type
_entity.pdbx_description
1 polymer ?
#
loop_
_entity_poly.entity_id
_entity_poly.type
_entity_poly.pdbx_seq_one_letter_code
_entity_poly.pdbx_strand_id
1 'polypeptide(L)'
;MAKPPTRTYSRYSQEAVRLLGALLRAARIEKRMGTQTLAERAGISRDLLYRIEKGDPRCQIGVVFELAAILGVPLFEPELGALQKRRRELEDRLTLLPKAVHAPPDGVKDDF
;
A
#
# COMPACT_ATOMS: atom_id res chain seq x y z
N MET A 1 5.99 18.63 19.05
CA MET A 1 5.01 17.74 18.41
C MET A 1 5.00 16.41 19.15
N ALA A 2 3.83 15.89 19.53
CA ALA A 2 3.73 14.61 20.24
C ALA A 2 4.18 13.46 19.32
N LYS A 3 4.94 12.50 19.87
CA LYS A 3 5.37 11.30 19.13
C LYS A 3 4.11 10.51 18.74
N PRO A 4 3.92 10.14 17.46
CA PRO A 4 2.77 9.33 17.07
C PRO A 4 2.78 8.01 17.85
N PRO A 5 1.61 7.48 18.26
CA PRO A 5 1.52 6.25 19.00
C PRO A 5 2.18 5.10 18.24
N THR A 6 2.92 4.26 18.97
CA THR A 6 3.52 3.05 18.40
C THR A 6 2.41 2.11 17.94
N ARG A 7 2.21 1.98 16.64
CA ARG A 7 1.27 1.02 16.06
C ARG A 7 1.87 -0.39 16.08
N THR A 8 1.08 -1.34 16.56
CA THR A 8 1.39 -2.78 16.45
C THR A 8 0.92 -3.28 15.09
N TYR A 9 1.81 -3.93 14.34
CA TYR A 9 1.47 -4.56 13.06
C TYR A 9 1.32 -6.06 13.24
N SER A 10 0.29 -6.65 12.63
CA SER A 10 0.12 -8.09 12.58
C SER A 10 1.31 -8.77 11.90
N ARG A 11 1.54 -10.05 12.17
CA ARG A 11 2.58 -10.84 11.49
C ARG A 11 2.38 -10.81 9.96
N TYR A 12 1.14 -10.93 9.51
CA TYR A 12 0.80 -10.84 8.08
C TYR A 12 1.25 -9.51 7.48
N SER A 13 0.92 -8.39 8.11
CA SER A 13 1.32 -7.06 7.61
C SER A 13 2.85 -6.91 7.55
N GLN A 14 3.57 -7.42 8.55
CA GLN A 14 5.04 -7.39 8.55
C GLN A 14 5.64 -8.21 7.40
N GLU A 15 5.13 -9.42 7.16
CA GLU A 15 5.59 -10.27 6.06
C GLU A 15 5.24 -9.67 4.69
N ALA A 16 4.03 -9.15 4.53
CA ALA A 16 3.58 -8.54 3.27
C ALA A 16 4.44 -7.32 2.88
N VAL A 17 4.74 -6.44 3.84
CA VAL A 17 5.55 -5.24 3.57
C VAL A 17 7.02 -5.61 3.31
N ARG A 18 7.57 -6.63 3.99
CA ARG A 18 8.91 -7.17 3.68
C ARG A 18 8.98 -7.77 2.28
N LEU A 19 7.98 -8.56 1.90
CA LEU A 19 7.89 -9.17 0.57
C LEU A 19 7.84 -8.08 -0.50
N LEU A 20 6.97 -7.07 -0.33
CA LEU A 20 6.86 -5.95 -1.26
C LEU A 20 8.19 -5.18 -1.39
N GLY A 21 8.84 -4.85 -0.27
CA GLY A 21 10.16 -4.21 -0.28
C GLY A 21 11.22 -5.03 -1.03
N ALA A 22 11.22 -6.36 -0.85
CA ALA A 22 12.12 -7.26 -1.56
C ALA A 22 11.84 -7.32 -3.06
N LEU A 23 10.57 -7.36 -3.48
CA LEU A 23 10.16 -7.32 -4.89
C LEU A 23 10.64 -6.03 -5.58
N LEU A 24 10.46 -4.88 -4.94
CA LEU A 24 10.96 -3.60 -5.46
C LEU A 24 12.49 -3.61 -5.60
N ARG A 25 13.19 -4.10 -4.58
CA ARG A 25 14.66 -4.20 -4.63
C ARG A 25 15.13 -5.13 -5.76
N ALA A 26 14.48 -6.28 -5.93
CA ALA A 26 14.80 -7.23 -6.99
C ALA A 26 14.60 -6.58 -8.38
N ALA A 27 13.42 -6.00 -8.63
CA ALA A 27 13.11 -5.33 -9.89
C ALA A 27 14.08 -4.18 -10.20
N ARG A 28 14.49 -3.41 -9.18
CA ARG A 28 15.51 -2.36 -9.34
C ARG A 28 16.85 -2.93 -9.80
N ILE A 29 17.30 -4.03 -9.18
CA ILE A 29 18.57 -4.70 -9.51
C ILE A 29 18.51 -5.31 -10.91
N GLU A 30 17.42 -5.99 -11.26
CA GLU A 30 17.20 -6.58 -12.59
C GLU A 30 17.24 -5.53 -13.70
N LYS A 31 16.69 -4.34 -13.44
CA LYS A 31 16.77 -3.18 -14.33
C LYS A 31 18.10 -2.42 -14.28
N ARG A 32 19.08 -2.90 -13.50
CA ARG A 32 20.40 -2.28 -13.29
C ARG A 32 20.31 -0.82 -12.84
N MET A 33 19.31 -0.49 -12.03
CA MET A 33 19.05 0.87 -11.59
C MET A 33 19.69 1.14 -10.21
N GLY A 34 20.50 2.20 -10.13
CA GLY A 34 21.12 2.63 -8.88
C GLY A 34 20.09 3.14 -7.88
N THR A 35 20.37 3.00 -6.58
CA THR A 35 19.48 3.50 -5.52
C THR A 35 19.26 5.01 -5.63
N GLN A 36 20.32 5.78 -5.90
CA GLN A 36 20.23 7.23 -6.07
C GLN A 36 19.35 7.60 -7.27
N THR A 37 19.57 6.95 -8.41
CA THR A 37 18.78 7.16 -9.64
C THR A 37 17.30 6.87 -9.45
N LEU A 38 16.96 5.76 -8.78
CA LEU A 38 15.55 5.45 -8.50
C LEU A 38 14.93 6.47 -7.53
N ALA A 39 15.67 6.85 -6.48
CA ALA A 39 15.20 7.82 -5.51
C ALA A 39 14.90 9.18 -6.16
N GLU A 40 15.78 9.65 -7.06
CA GLU A 40 15.58 10.86 -7.85
C GLU A 40 14.36 10.77 -8.75
N ARG A 41 14.19 9.65 -9.47
CA ARG A 41 13.02 9.43 -10.35
C ARG A 41 11.70 9.43 -9.57
N ALA A 42 11.71 8.89 -8.35
CA ALA A 42 10.54 8.89 -7.47
C ALA A 42 10.39 10.18 -6.64
N GLY A 43 11.30 11.15 -6.77
CA GLY A 43 11.26 12.40 -6.01
C GLY A 43 11.43 12.22 -4.49
N ILE A 44 12.20 11.21 -4.06
CA ILE A 44 12.39 10.86 -2.64
C ILE A 44 13.86 10.84 -2.23
N SER A 45 14.10 10.81 -0.92
CA SER A 45 15.44 10.59 -0.39
C SER A 45 15.88 9.14 -0.56
N ARG A 46 17.19 8.94 -0.71
CA ARG A 46 17.84 7.62 -0.73
C ARG A 46 17.54 6.80 0.54
N ASP A 47 17.45 7.45 1.69
CA ASP A 47 17.10 6.81 2.97
C ASP A 47 15.67 6.26 2.96
N LEU A 48 14.71 7.03 2.44
CA LEU A 48 13.33 6.56 2.33
C LEU A 48 13.24 5.33 1.41
N LEU A 49 13.93 5.34 0.27
CA LEU A 49 14.01 4.17 -0.60
C LEU A 49 14.62 2.96 0.13
N TYR A 50 15.69 3.15 0.89
CA TYR A 50 16.30 2.08 1.69
C TYR A 50 15.33 1.47 2.71
N ARG A 51 14.58 2.30 3.44
CA ARG A 51 13.57 1.83 4.40
C ARG A 51 12.43 1.08 3.72
N ILE A 52 11.98 1.54 2.56
CA ILE A 52 10.97 0.85 1.74
C ILE A 52 11.47 -0.53 1.32
N GLU A 53 12.69 -0.64 0.77
CA GLU A 53 13.27 -1.92 0.37
C GLU A 53 13.50 -2.89 1.54
N LYS A 54 13.56 -2.36 2.77
CA LYS A 54 13.63 -3.16 4.02
C LYS A 54 12.27 -3.50 4.61
N GLY A 55 11.19 -3.01 4.00
CA GLY A 55 9.83 -3.28 4.42
C GLY A 55 9.39 -2.50 5.66
N ASP A 56 9.80 -1.23 5.79
CA ASP A 56 9.31 -0.35 6.86
C ASP A 56 7.83 0.01 6.63
N PRO A 57 6.89 -0.44 7.51
CA PRO A 57 5.46 -0.21 7.35
C PRO A 57 5.04 1.23 7.67
N ARG A 58 5.97 2.11 8.03
CA ARG A 58 5.72 3.55 8.24
C ARG A 58 5.91 4.37 6.97
N CYS A 59 6.40 3.77 5.90
CA CYS A 59 6.55 4.45 4.63
C CYS A 59 5.19 4.76 4.00
N GLN A 60 5.12 5.87 3.27
CA GLN A 60 3.87 6.29 2.63
C GLN A 60 3.52 5.34 1.48
N ILE A 61 2.28 4.84 1.46
CA ILE A 61 1.83 3.90 0.43
C ILE A 61 1.92 4.47 -0.99
N GLY A 62 1.67 5.78 -1.16
CA GLY A 62 1.79 6.44 -2.46
C GLY A 62 3.22 6.38 -3.02
N VAL A 63 4.23 6.56 -2.18
CA VAL A 63 5.64 6.44 -2.59
C VAL A 63 5.98 5.01 -2.99
N VAL A 64 5.49 4.02 -2.24
CA VAL A 64 5.69 2.61 -2.55
C VAL A 64 5.03 2.26 -3.90
N PHE A 65 3.85 2.80 -4.18
CA PHE A 65 3.15 2.60 -5.45
C PHE A 65 3.89 3.27 -6.61
N GLU A 66 4.42 4.46 -6.41
CA GLU A 66 5.24 5.15 -7.42
C GLU A 66 6.49 4.34 -7.77
N LEU A 67 7.19 3.81 -6.76
CA LEU A 67 8.34 2.94 -6.98
C LEU A 67 7.94 1.66 -7.73
N ALA A 68 6.81 1.05 -7.39
CA ALA A 68 6.29 -0.12 -8.08
C ALA A 68 5.99 0.19 -9.56
N ALA A 69 5.38 1.34 -9.85
CA ALA A 69 5.09 1.80 -11.20
C ALA A 69 6.38 2.03 -12.02
N ILE A 70 7.36 2.77 -11.47
CA ILE A 70 8.66 3.01 -12.12
C ILE A 70 9.40 1.70 -12.41
N LEU A 71 9.32 0.75 -11.47
CA LEU A 71 10.00 -0.55 -11.57
C LEU A 71 9.18 -1.60 -12.33
N GLY A 72 7.95 -1.31 -12.75
CA GLY A 72 7.09 -2.27 -13.44
C GLY A 72 6.71 -3.48 -12.56
N VAL A 73 6.60 -3.30 -11.25
CA VAL A 73 6.10 -4.31 -10.32
C VAL A 73 4.57 -4.16 -10.24
N PRO A 74 3.78 -5.08 -10.82
CA PRO A 74 2.34 -4.94 -10.87
C PRO A 74 1.74 -5.14 -9.48
N LEU A 75 1.02 -4.12 -8.98
CA LEU A 75 0.21 -4.23 -7.75
C LEU A 75 -1.27 -4.48 -8.08
N PHE A 76 -1.72 -3.97 -9.22
CA PHE A 76 -3.06 -4.09 -9.77
C PHE A 76 -2.95 -4.27 -11.30
N GLU A 77 -3.96 -3.81 -12.04
CA GLU A 77 -3.94 -3.81 -13.49
C GLU A 77 -2.77 -2.99 -14.04
N PRO A 78 -1.95 -3.56 -14.96
CA PRO A 78 -0.77 -2.89 -15.49
C PRO A 78 -1.14 -1.71 -16.41
N GLU A 79 -2.27 -1.82 -17.11
CA GLU A 79 -2.77 -0.80 -18.03
C GLU A 79 -3.63 0.22 -17.29
N LEU A 80 -3.33 1.52 -17.45
CA LEU A 80 -4.05 2.60 -16.78
C LEU A 80 -5.56 2.57 -17.07
N GLY A 81 -5.94 2.25 -18.32
CA GLY A 81 -7.34 2.14 -18.70
C GLY A 81 -8.09 1.01 -17.98
N ALA A 82 -7.43 -0.14 -17.80
CA ALA A 82 -7.98 -1.28 -17.06
C ALA A 82 -8.09 -0.97 -15.57
N LEU A 83 -7.07 -0.33 -14.98
CA LEU A 83 -7.10 0.13 -13.59
C LEU A 83 -8.24 1.12 -13.34
N GLN A 84 -8.41 2.10 -14.22
CA GLN A 84 -9.50 3.08 -14.12
C GLN A 84 -10.88 2.43 -14.25
N LYS A 85 -11.04 1.45 -15.15
CA LYS A 85 -12.28 0.69 -15.27
C LYS A 85 -12.57 -0.07 -13.97
N ARG A 86 -11.58 -0.79 -13.44
CA ARG A 86 -11.72 -1.53 -12.18
C ARG A 86 -12.06 -0.63 -11.00
N ARG A 87 -11.47 0.57 -10.94
CA ARG A 87 -11.80 1.60 -9.95
C ARG A 87 -13.27 2.02 -10.05
N ARG A 88 -13.78 2.32 -11.26
CA ARG A 88 -15.18 2.71 -11.47
C ARG A 88 -16.15 1.61 -11.07
N GLU A 89 -15.88 0.37 -11.46
CA GLU A 89 -16.70 -0.79 -11.05
C GLU A 89 -16.80 -0.92 -9.51
N LEU A 90 -15.68 -0.65 -8.81
CA LEU A 90 -15.67 -0.68 -7.35
C LEU A 90 -16.41 0.52 -6.75
N GLU A 91 -16.28 1.71 -7.33
CA GLU A 91 -17.03 2.91 -6.93
C GLU A 91 -18.54 2.69 -7.07
N ASP A 92 -18.98 2.13 -8.20
CA ASP A 92 -20.38 1.76 -8.44
C ASP A 92 -20.88 0.78 -7.38
N ARG A 93 -20.09 -0.27 -7.08
CA ARG A 93 -20.43 -1.22 -6.02
C ARG A 93 -20.53 -0.54 -4.65
N LEU A 94 -19.63 0.39 -4.33
CA LEU A 94 -19.66 1.13 -3.06
C LEU A 94 -20.93 1.99 -2.93
N THR A 95 -21.49 2.49 -4.03
CA THR A 95 -22.78 3.23 -3.99
C THR A 95 -23.97 2.36 -3.56
N LEU A 96 -23.90 1.04 -3.80
CA LEU A 96 -24.94 0.08 -3.44
C LEU A 96 -24.79 -0.45 -2.01
N LEU A 97 -23.62 -0.29 -1.40
CA LEU A 97 -23.36 -0.72 -0.03
C LEU A 97 -23.89 0.32 0.98
N PRO A 98 -24.26 -0.12 2.20
CA PRO A 98 -24.64 0.81 3.25
C PRO A 98 -23.50 1.78 3.55
N LYS A 99 -23.84 3.07 3.68
CA LYS A 99 -22.85 4.14 3.95
C LYS A 99 -22.11 3.95 5.28
N ALA A 100 -22.75 3.29 6.25
CA ALA A 100 -22.17 2.92 7.53
C ALA A 100 -22.78 1.61 8.01
N VAL A 101 -21.99 0.80 8.70
CA VAL A 101 -22.46 -0.37 9.46
C VAL A 101 -22.43 0.03 10.93
N HIS A 102 -23.59 0.02 11.58
CA HIS A 102 -23.70 0.21 13.02
C HIS A 102 -23.71 -1.16 13.69
N ALA A 103 -22.91 -1.33 14.74
CA ALA A 103 -23.04 -2.50 15.61
C ALA A 103 -24.46 -2.51 16.20
N PRO A 104 -25.12 -3.68 16.29
CA PRO A 104 -26.36 -3.76 17.04
C PRO A 104 -26.09 -3.29 18.48
N PRO A 105 -26.99 -2.52 19.11
CA PRO A 105 -26.82 -2.15 20.50
C PRO A 105 -26.72 -3.43 21.34
N ASP A 106 -25.71 -3.51 22.21
CA ASP A 106 -25.58 -4.57 23.22
C ASP A 106 -26.85 -4.58 24.07
N GLY A 107 -27.73 -5.56 23.81
CA GLY A 107 -28.97 -5.76 24.54
C GLY A 107 -30.23 -5.72 23.67
N VAL A 108 -30.39 -6.68 22.77
CA VAL A 108 -31.75 -7.22 22.55
C VAL A 108 -31.97 -8.21 23.68
N LYS A 109 -32.68 -7.79 24.73
CA LYS A 109 -33.39 -8.75 25.58
C LYS A 109 -34.56 -9.24 24.74
N ASP A 110 -34.41 -10.43 24.20
CA ASP A 110 -35.49 -11.15 23.55
C ASP A 110 -36.40 -11.69 24.66
N ASP A 111 -37.41 -10.89 25.02
CA ASP A 111 -38.44 -11.26 26.01
C ASP A 111 -39.69 -11.85 25.30
N PHE A 112 -39.48 -12.69 24.28
CA PHE A 112 -40.50 -13.50 23.62
C PHE A 112 -40.18 -15.00 23.68
#